data_AF-A0A1A9C746-F1
#
_entry.id   AF-A0A1A9C746-F1
#
_cell.length_a   1.000
_cell.length_b   1.000
_cell.length_c   1.000
_cell.angle_alpha   90.00
_cell.angle_beta   90.00
_cell.angle_gamma   90.00
#
_symmetry.space_group_name_H-M   'P 1'
#
loop_
_entity.id
_entity.type
_entity.pdbx_description
1 polymer ?
#
loop_
_entity_poly.entity_id
_entity_poly.type
_entity_poly.pdbx_seq_one_letter_code
_entity_poly.pdbx_strand_id
1 'polypeptide(L)'
;MTENPTGRHATPLSRARTLPPWSLIAAGALAGGLLGGAYGVVKAPTYTATSYVVAVPGEKSDPASALGFAQAYGRVATQVAVLGDAQVWAGVPVSTLRKNVRTATSPDAPMVAVTATSTRADLAADMANAVARALTRHAADAEPSTHVELQQFARATKPTEPSSAPATVTGLVGASAGGLLGGLALLVRPRRRGDRHDRPAVPSPAPAADVHGQL
;
A
#
# COMPACT_ATOMS: atom_id res chain seq x y z
N MET A 1 -16.34 -39.53 -53.89
CA MET A 1 -15.02 -38.96 -53.55
C MET A 1 -15.22 -37.66 -52.81
N THR A 2 -14.85 -37.63 -51.52
CA THR A 2 -14.90 -36.46 -50.64
C THR A 2 -13.48 -35.95 -50.43
N GLU A 3 -13.19 -34.70 -50.78
CA GLU A 3 -11.96 -34.03 -50.36
C GLU A 3 -12.29 -32.89 -49.40
N ASN A 4 -11.80 -33.03 -48.18
CA ASN A 4 -11.93 -32.09 -47.07
C ASN A 4 -10.67 -31.19 -47.04
N PRO A 5 -10.77 -29.85 -47.11
CA PRO A 5 -9.63 -29.00 -46.84
C PRO A 5 -9.48 -28.84 -45.32
N THR A 6 -8.46 -29.49 -44.73
CA THR A 6 -8.10 -29.30 -43.33
C THR A 6 -7.33 -27.99 -43.16
N GLY A 7 -8.08 -26.92 -42.90
CA GLY A 7 -7.52 -25.66 -42.39
C GLY A 7 -6.90 -25.90 -41.01
N ARG A 8 -5.58 -26.06 -40.94
CA ARG A 8 -4.85 -26.07 -39.67
C ARG A 8 -4.93 -24.67 -39.05
N HIS A 9 -5.85 -24.48 -38.12
CA HIS A 9 -5.86 -23.34 -37.21
C HIS A 9 -4.55 -23.32 -36.41
N ALA A 10 -3.62 -22.46 -36.83
CA ALA A 10 -2.41 -22.18 -36.09
C ALA A 10 -2.80 -21.50 -34.78
N THR A 11 -2.75 -22.23 -33.68
CA THR A 11 -3.01 -21.69 -32.35
C THR A 11 -1.90 -20.68 -31.98
N PRO A 12 -2.23 -19.59 -31.27
CA PRO A 12 -1.27 -18.53 -30.90
C PRO A 12 -0.08 -19.04 -30.07
N LEU A 13 -0.20 -20.25 -29.52
CA LEU A 13 0.83 -20.99 -28.79
C LEU A 13 2.03 -21.41 -29.66
N SER A 14 1.87 -21.47 -30.98
CA SER A 14 2.95 -21.80 -31.93
C SER A 14 3.92 -20.63 -32.17
N ARG A 15 3.47 -19.38 -32.00
CA ARG A 15 4.34 -18.19 -32.15
C ARG A 15 5.13 -17.89 -30.86
N ALA A 16 4.68 -18.40 -29.71
CA ALA A 16 5.42 -18.35 -28.45
C ALA A 16 6.64 -19.31 -28.41
N ARG A 17 6.86 -20.11 -29.47
CA ARG A 17 7.88 -21.16 -29.54
C ARG A 17 9.26 -20.69 -30.02
N THR A 18 9.39 -19.45 -30.51
CA THR A 18 10.65 -18.86 -31.01
C THR A 18 11.24 -17.80 -30.09
N LEU A 19 10.60 -17.51 -28.96
CA LEU A 19 11.04 -16.43 -28.08
C LEU A 19 12.08 -16.94 -27.06
N PRO A 20 13.15 -16.17 -26.82
CA PRO A 20 14.21 -16.54 -25.90
C PRO A 20 13.65 -16.68 -24.46
N PRO A 21 14.24 -17.55 -23.63
CA PRO A 21 13.66 -17.92 -22.32
C PRO A 21 13.44 -16.72 -21.39
N TRP A 22 14.24 -15.66 -21.48
CA TRP A 22 14.04 -14.44 -20.69
C TRP A 22 12.73 -13.70 -20.99
N SER A 23 12.05 -14.00 -22.10
CA SER A 23 10.79 -13.36 -22.48
C SER A 23 9.67 -13.62 -21.47
N LEU A 24 9.69 -14.77 -20.77
CA LEU A 24 8.69 -15.08 -19.74
C LEU A 24 8.88 -14.23 -18.47
N ILE A 25 10.12 -13.95 -18.09
CA ILE A 25 10.44 -13.03 -16.99
C ILE A 25 10.05 -11.61 -17.38
N ALA A 26 10.44 -11.16 -18.58
CA ALA A 26 10.10 -9.82 -19.07
C ALA A 26 8.58 -9.63 -19.21
N ALA A 27 7.86 -10.60 -19.77
CA ALA A 27 6.41 -10.55 -19.88
C ALA A 27 5.72 -10.58 -18.50
N GLY A 28 6.21 -11.40 -17.58
CA GLY A 28 5.70 -11.44 -16.20
C GLY A 28 5.92 -10.11 -15.47
N ALA A 29 7.12 -9.54 -15.56
CA ALA A 29 7.44 -8.24 -14.95
C ALA A 29 6.64 -7.10 -15.57
N LEU A 30 6.45 -7.08 -16.90
CA LEU A 30 5.63 -6.08 -17.57
C LEU A 30 4.15 -6.22 -17.18
N ALA A 31 3.59 -7.43 -17.21
CA ALA A 31 2.20 -7.67 -16.82
C ALA A 31 1.96 -7.33 -15.34
N GLY A 32 2.86 -7.75 -14.45
CA GLY A 32 2.80 -7.44 -13.03
C GLY A 32 2.95 -5.95 -12.76
N GLY A 33 3.84 -5.27 -13.47
CA GLY A 33 4.03 -3.82 -13.37
C GLY A 33 2.81 -3.03 -13.86
N LEU A 34 2.21 -3.45 -14.98
CA LEU A 34 0.98 -2.86 -15.51
C LEU A 34 -0.19 -3.06 -14.55
N LEU A 35 -0.38 -4.26 -14.01
CA LEU A 35 -1.44 -4.55 -13.05
C LEU A 35 -1.23 -3.80 -11.73
N GLY A 36 -0.01 -3.77 -11.20
CA GLY A 36 0.34 -3.03 -9.98
C GLY A 36 0.22 -1.53 -10.14
N GLY A 37 0.65 -0.98 -11.28
CA GLY A 37 0.53 0.43 -11.61
C GLY A 37 -0.93 0.83 -11.84
N ALA A 38 -1.70 0.03 -12.58
CA ALA A 38 -3.15 0.25 -12.75
C ALA A 38 -3.87 0.23 -11.40
N TYR A 39 -3.52 -0.71 -10.52
CA TYR A 39 -4.04 -0.74 -9.15
C TYR A 39 -3.70 0.54 -8.38
N GLY A 40 -2.45 1.01 -8.47
CA GLY A 40 -2.00 2.26 -7.85
C GLY A 40 -2.72 3.52 -8.35
N VAL A 41 -3.15 3.54 -9.62
CA VAL A 41 -3.92 4.65 -10.22
C VAL A 41 -5.41 4.57 -9.83
N VAL A 42 -5.98 3.37 -9.75
CA VAL A 42 -7.39 3.16 -9.41
C VAL A 42 -7.64 3.32 -7.91
N LYS A 43 -6.67 2.99 -7.07
CA LYS A 43 -6.76 3.17 -5.61
C LYS A 43 -6.84 4.66 -5.30
N ALA A 44 -7.96 5.10 -4.72
CA ALA A 44 -8.11 6.49 -4.29
C ALA A 44 -6.97 6.88 -3.32
N PRO A 45 -6.34 8.05 -3.51
CA PRO A 45 -5.30 8.52 -2.61
C PRO A 45 -5.88 8.71 -1.21
N THR A 46 -5.14 8.31 -0.19
CA THR A 46 -5.50 8.57 1.21
C THR A 46 -4.65 9.73 1.70
N TYR A 47 -5.28 10.69 2.38
CA TYR A 47 -4.64 11.82 3.03
C TYR A 47 -4.86 11.73 4.54
N THR A 48 -3.83 12.05 5.31
CA THR A 48 -3.86 12.03 6.78
C THR A 48 -3.52 13.41 7.31
N ALA A 49 -4.36 13.96 8.20
CA ALA A 49 -4.10 15.23 8.86
C ALA A 49 -4.24 15.07 10.38
N THR A 50 -3.35 15.74 11.14
CA THR A 50 -3.28 15.60 12.60
C THR A 50 -3.33 16.97 13.26
N SER A 51 -4.22 17.15 14.24
CA SER A 51 -4.27 18.30 15.14
C SER A 51 -3.88 17.89 16.56
N TYR A 52 -3.24 18.78 17.30
CA TYR A 52 -2.77 18.53 18.66
C TYR A 52 -3.48 19.45 19.65
N VAL A 53 -3.96 18.85 20.74
CA VAL A 53 -4.57 19.55 21.88
C VAL A 53 -3.74 19.23 23.12
N VAL A 54 -3.42 20.24 23.93
CA VAL A 54 -2.64 20.09 25.17
C VAL A 54 -3.53 20.39 26.37
N ALA A 55 -3.42 19.58 27.41
CA ALA A 55 -4.04 19.86 28.70
C ALA A 55 -3.12 20.77 29.52
N VAL A 56 -3.60 21.97 29.82
CA VAL A 56 -2.92 22.95 30.65
C VAL A 56 -3.54 22.91 32.05
N PRO A 57 -2.75 22.65 33.10
CA PRO A 57 -3.24 22.73 34.47
C PRO A 57 -3.62 24.17 34.81
N GLY A 58 -4.82 24.39 35.36
CA GLY A 58 -5.21 25.67 35.96
C GLY A 58 -4.42 25.94 37.25
N GLU A 59 -4.43 27.19 37.74
CA GLU A 59 -3.58 27.72 38.83
C GLU A 59 -3.57 26.95 40.17
N LYS A 60 -4.44 25.94 40.34
CA LYS A 60 -4.58 25.11 41.55
C LYS A 60 -4.30 23.61 41.32
N SER A 61 -3.78 23.20 40.16
CA SER A 61 -3.60 21.78 39.81
C SER A 61 -2.12 21.38 39.67
N ASP A 62 -1.79 20.21 40.24
CA ASP A 62 -0.43 19.68 40.30
C ASP A 62 -0.03 19.00 38.97
N PRO A 63 1.20 19.16 38.43
CA PRO A 63 1.58 18.64 37.11
C PRO A 63 1.42 17.12 36.95
N ALA A 64 1.53 16.36 38.04
CA ALA A 64 1.28 14.91 38.04
C ALA A 64 -0.21 14.55 37.81
N SER A 65 -1.13 15.44 38.20
CA SER A 65 -2.57 15.28 37.97
C SER A 65 -2.93 15.53 36.50
N ALA A 66 -2.24 16.45 35.82
CA ALA A 66 -2.45 16.76 34.40
C ALA A 66 -2.20 15.55 33.48
N LEU A 67 -1.24 14.68 33.82
CA LEU A 67 -0.99 13.43 33.08
C LEU A 67 -2.15 12.43 33.22
N GLY A 68 -2.68 12.27 34.44
CA GLY A 68 -3.83 11.41 34.70
C GLY A 68 -5.10 11.87 33.96
N PHE A 69 -5.32 13.19 33.89
CA PHE A 69 -6.44 13.76 33.15
C PHE A 69 -6.26 13.67 31.64
N ALA A 70 -5.06 13.88 31.08
CA ALA A 70 -4.81 13.67 29.65
C ALA A 70 -5.11 12.21 29.24
N GLN A 71 -4.75 11.23 30.07
CA GLN A 71 -5.09 9.82 29.85
C GLN A 71 -6.60 9.54 29.96
N ALA A 72 -7.29 10.17 30.93
CA ALA A 72 -8.74 10.03 31.10
C ALA A 72 -9.52 10.69 29.94
N TYR A 73 -9.17 11.91 29.56
CA TYR A 73 -9.74 12.61 28.40
C TYR A 73 -9.42 11.90 27.09
N GLY A 74 -8.24 11.28 26.96
CA GLY A 74 -7.89 10.41 25.83
C GLY A 74 -8.86 9.23 25.66
N ARG A 75 -9.37 8.66 26.76
CA ARG A 75 -10.42 7.62 26.72
C ARG A 75 -11.80 8.19 26.41
N VAL A 76 -12.14 9.37 26.93
CA VAL A 76 -13.45 10.02 26.74
C VAL A 76 -13.59 10.69 25.37
N ALA A 77 -12.50 11.02 24.69
CA ALA A 77 -12.48 11.67 23.38
C ALA A 77 -13.22 10.90 22.27
N THR A 78 -13.47 9.60 22.49
CA THR A 78 -14.24 8.74 21.58
C THR A 78 -15.72 8.58 21.96
N GLN A 79 -16.16 9.19 23.08
CA GLN A 79 -17.55 9.16 23.51
C GLN A 79 -18.44 10.09 22.66
N VAL A 80 -19.69 9.68 22.51
CA VAL A 80 -20.68 10.20 21.54
C VAL A 80 -20.88 11.72 21.64
N ALA A 81 -20.74 12.29 22.85
CA ALA A 81 -20.95 13.71 23.11
C ALA A 81 -19.99 14.62 22.33
N VAL A 82 -18.74 14.19 22.10
CA VAL A 82 -17.72 14.98 21.39
C VAL A 82 -17.93 14.95 19.87
N LEU A 83 -18.42 13.83 19.34
CA LEU A 83 -18.57 13.67 17.89
C LEU A 83 -19.83 14.34 17.33
N GLY A 84 -20.86 14.56 18.16
CA GLY A 84 -22.12 15.20 17.77
C GLY A 84 -21.98 16.67 17.35
N ASP A 85 -21.02 17.38 17.93
CA ASP A 85 -20.69 18.75 17.56
C ASP A 85 -19.71 18.79 16.37
N ALA A 86 -18.79 17.83 16.30
CA ALA A 86 -17.80 17.76 15.23
C ALA A 86 -18.43 17.52 13.85
N GLN A 87 -19.55 16.79 13.75
CA GLN A 87 -20.25 16.57 12.47
C GLN A 87 -20.72 17.87 11.80
N VAL A 88 -21.20 18.85 12.59
CA VAL A 88 -21.73 20.12 12.07
C VAL A 88 -20.59 20.93 11.46
N TRP A 89 -19.44 20.95 12.14
CA TRP A 89 -18.25 21.68 11.69
C TRP A 89 -17.49 20.98 10.57
N ALA A 90 -17.46 19.65 10.55
CA ALA A 90 -16.76 18.87 9.53
C ALA A 90 -17.61 18.60 8.27
N GLY A 91 -18.93 18.89 8.33
CA GLY A 91 -19.85 18.62 7.22
C GLY A 91 -19.97 17.13 6.86
N VAL A 92 -19.66 16.24 7.80
CA VAL A 92 -19.69 14.78 7.60
C VAL A 92 -20.47 14.08 8.71
N PRO A 93 -21.15 12.95 8.42
CA PRO A 93 -21.85 12.18 9.43
C PRO A 93 -20.94 11.71 10.57
N VAL A 94 -21.50 11.57 11.77
CA VAL A 94 -20.79 11.00 12.95
C VAL A 94 -20.17 9.64 12.65
N SER A 95 -20.83 8.81 11.83
CA SER A 95 -20.30 7.49 11.44
C SER A 95 -18.99 7.60 10.64
N THR A 96 -18.85 8.62 9.79
CA THR A 96 -17.63 8.92 9.05
C THR A 96 -16.53 9.37 10.00
N LEU A 97 -16.85 10.25 10.96
CA LEU A 97 -15.88 10.68 11.98
C LEU A 97 -15.41 9.50 12.83
N ARG A 98 -16.32 8.63 13.30
CA ARG A 98 -15.97 7.43 14.07
C ARG A 98 -15.05 6.47 13.33
N LYS A 99 -15.25 6.32 12.02
CA LYS A 99 -14.48 5.38 11.21
C LYS A 99 -13.08 5.92 10.87
N ASN A 100 -12.98 7.23 10.63
CA ASN A 100 -11.81 7.84 10.00
C ASN A 100 -10.98 8.72 10.92
N VAL A 101 -11.48 9.04 12.12
CA VAL A 101 -10.76 9.81 13.14
C VAL A 101 -10.26 8.87 14.25
N ARG A 102 -9.00 9.04 14.62
CA ARG A 102 -8.34 8.33 15.73
C ARG A 102 -7.75 9.37 16.67
N THR A 103 -7.85 9.11 17.97
CA THR A 103 -7.21 9.94 19.00
C THR A 103 -6.13 9.12 19.69
N ALA A 104 -4.99 9.73 19.95
CA ALA A 104 -3.88 9.13 20.69
C ALA A 104 -3.32 10.14 21.68
N THR A 105 -3.09 9.71 22.92
CA THR A 105 -2.44 10.52 23.94
C THR A 105 -0.94 10.29 23.92
N SER A 106 -0.16 11.34 24.12
CA SER A 106 1.28 11.20 24.33
C SER A 106 1.55 10.56 25.70
N PRO A 107 2.44 9.57 25.82
CA PRO A 107 2.80 8.97 27.11
C PRO A 107 3.60 9.92 28.00
N ASP A 108 4.37 10.83 27.41
CA ASP A 108 5.34 11.68 28.11
C ASP A 108 4.95 13.18 28.13
N ALA A 109 3.78 13.52 27.60
CA ALA A 109 3.26 14.89 27.59
C ALA A 109 1.74 14.90 27.75
N PRO A 110 1.15 15.94 28.38
CA PRO A 110 -0.29 16.07 28.52
C PRO A 110 -0.94 16.50 27.18
N MET A 111 -0.74 15.72 26.12
CA MET A 111 -1.16 16.05 24.76
C MET A 111 -2.01 14.93 24.16
N VAL A 112 -3.04 15.34 23.41
CA VAL A 112 -3.91 14.48 22.62
C VAL A 112 -3.72 14.83 21.14
N ALA A 113 -3.22 13.87 20.36
CA ALA A 113 -3.21 13.92 18.92
C ALA A 113 -4.57 13.42 18.37
N VAL A 114 -5.18 14.21 17.49
CA VAL A 114 -6.41 13.88 16.77
C VAL A 114 -6.06 13.75 15.30
N THR A 115 -6.07 12.53 14.80
CA THR A 115 -5.68 12.18 13.43
C THR A 115 -6.89 11.78 12.63
N ALA A 116 -7.11 12.41 11.47
CA ALA A 116 -8.20 12.10 10.56
C ALA A 116 -7.67 11.67 9.19
N THR A 117 -8.35 10.70 8.57
CA THR A 117 -8.01 10.20 7.23
C THR A 117 -9.15 10.39 6.23
N SER A 118 -8.84 10.78 5.00
CA SER A 118 -9.84 11.00 3.95
C SER A 118 -9.24 10.83 2.55
N THR A 119 -10.08 10.62 1.55
CA THR A 119 -9.67 10.69 0.14
C THR A 119 -9.48 12.13 -0.36
N ARG A 120 -9.86 13.13 0.44
CA ARG A 120 -9.63 14.54 0.15
C ARG A 120 -8.81 15.20 1.26
N ALA A 121 -7.75 15.91 0.88
CA ALA A 121 -6.82 16.55 1.80
C ALA A 121 -7.45 17.65 2.67
N ASP A 122 -8.35 18.45 2.09
CA ASP A 122 -9.17 19.45 2.80
C ASP A 122 -10.03 18.79 3.88
N LEU A 123 -10.78 17.76 3.51
CA LEU A 123 -11.70 17.07 4.42
C LEU A 123 -10.95 16.37 5.57
N ALA A 124 -9.76 15.83 5.32
CA ALA A 124 -8.91 15.28 6.38
C ALA A 124 -8.59 16.36 7.45
N ALA A 125 -8.15 17.54 7.01
CA ALA A 125 -7.82 18.63 7.92
C ALA A 125 -9.06 19.15 8.66
N ASP A 126 -10.18 19.31 7.96
CA ASP A 126 -11.44 19.78 8.55
C ASP A 126 -11.98 18.82 9.61
N MET A 127 -11.96 17.51 9.35
CA MET A 127 -12.38 16.51 10.34
C MET A 127 -11.51 16.53 11.60
N ALA A 128 -10.18 16.58 11.46
CA ALA A 128 -9.26 16.64 12.60
C ALA A 128 -9.49 17.92 13.44
N ASN A 129 -9.56 19.07 12.77
CA ASN A 129 -9.79 20.36 13.42
C ASN A 129 -11.19 20.48 14.04
N ALA A 130 -12.21 19.86 13.45
CA ALA A 130 -13.57 19.84 14.00
C ALA A 130 -13.64 19.02 15.30
N VAL A 131 -13.01 17.84 15.32
CA VAL A 131 -12.95 17.01 16.52
C VAL A 131 -12.10 17.66 17.61
N ALA A 132 -10.95 18.26 17.27
CA ALA A 132 -10.16 19.01 18.24
C ALA A 132 -10.94 20.19 18.87
N ARG A 133 -11.72 20.93 18.07
CA ARG A 133 -12.58 22.01 18.58
C ARG A 133 -13.72 21.50 19.45
N ALA A 134 -14.32 20.36 19.12
CA ALA A 134 -15.35 19.75 19.96
C ALA A 134 -14.78 19.26 21.30
N LEU A 135 -13.56 18.71 21.29
CA LEU A 135 -12.83 18.33 22.51
C LEU A 135 -12.53 19.54 23.39
N THR A 136 -11.98 20.62 22.82
CA THR A 136 -11.69 21.85 23.57
C THR A 136 -12.96 22.46 24.18
N ARG A 137 -14.07 22.52 23.43
CA ARG A 137 -15.35 23.03 23.97
C ARG A 137 -15.90 22.15 25.10
N HIS A 138 -15.89 20.83 24.91
CA HIS A 138 -16.35 19.91 25.95
C HIS A 138 -15.50 20.00 27.23
N ALA A 139 -14.19 20.18 27.09
CA ALA A 139 -13.31 20.39 28.24
C ALA A 139 -13.52 21.74 28.92
N ALA A 140 -13.79 22.82 28.16
CA ALA A 140 -14.12 24.12 28.71
C ALA A 140 -15.43 24.08 29.53
N ASP A 141 -16.44 23.34 29.06
CA ASP A 141 -17.69 23.14 29.81
C ASP A 141 -17.47 22.34 31.12
N ALA A 142 -16.46 21.46 31.14
CA ALA A 142 -16.09 20.65 32.30
C ALA A 142 -15.03 21.32 33.20
N GLU A 143 -14.41 22.42 32.77
CA GLU A 143 -13.35 23.15 33.45
C GLU A 143 -13.75 23.59 34.88
N PRO A 144 -14.97 24.10 35.15
CA PRO A 144 -15.37 24.52 36.50
C PRO A 144 -15.33 23.37 37.53
N SER A 145 -15.42 22.13 37.06
CA SER A 145 -15.39 20.93 37.90
C SER A 145 -14.02 20.26 37.96
N THR A 146 -13.17 20.49 36.95
CA THR A 146 -11.89 19.76 36.77
C THR A 146 -10.64 20.63 36.93
N HIS A 147 -10.76 21.96 36.84
CA HIS A 147 -9.65 22.93 36.86
C HIS A 147 -8.55 22.66 35.81
N VAL A 148 -8.91 21.99 34.71
CA VAL A 148 -8.00 21.63 33.62
C VAL A 148 -8.56 22.19 32.32
N GLU A 149 -7.76 22.97 31.62
CA GLU A 149 -8.11 23.55 30.33
C GLU A 149 -7.47 22.75 29.19
N LEU A 150 -8.21 22.50 28.09
CA LEU A 150 -7.63 21.94 26.86
C LEU A 150 -7.41 23.05 25.84
N GLN A 151 -6.16 23.39 25.56
CA GLN A 151 -5.83 24.36 24.52
C GLN A 151 -5.40 23.66 23.24
N GLN A 152 -5.83 24.20 22.10
CA GLN A 152 -5.36 23.72 20.80
C GLN A 152 -3.91 24.17 20.59
N PHE A 153 -2.99 23.23 20.72
CA PHE A 153 -1.56 23.49 20.54
C PHE A 153 -1.20 23.66 19.06
N ALA A 154 -1.75 22.81 18.19
CA ALA A 154 -1.51 22.88 16.76
C ALA A 154 -2.73 22.45 15.94
N ARG A 155 -3.04 23.26 14.92
CA ARG A 155 -4.09 22.93 13.94
C ARG A 155 -3.60 21.92 12.92
N ALA A 156 -4.50 21.04 12.49
CA ALA A 156 -4.26 20.20 11.33
C ALA A 156 -4.16 21.07 10.08
N THR A 157 -3.04 20.99 9.39
CA THR A 157 -2.83 21.64 8.08
C THR A 157 -3.28 20.70 6.96
N LYS A 158 -3.63 21.27 5.81
CA LYS A 158 -3.97 20.50 4.62
C LYS A 158 -2.72 19.72 4.15
N PRO A 159 -2.79 18.37 4.08
CA PRO A 159 -1.68 17.58 3.57
C PRO A 159 -1.39 17.95 2.11
N THR A 160 -0.12 18.20 1.79
CA THR A 160 0.33 18.48 0.42
C THR A 160 0.52 17.21 -0.39
N GLU A 161 0.76 16.09 0.29
CA GLU A 161 1.00 14.78 -0.33
C GLU A 161 0.07 13.71 0.27
N PRO A 162 -0.33 12.70 -0.52
CA PRO A 162 -1.05 11.53 0.00
C PRO A 162 -0.16 10.71 0.95
N SER A 163 -0.77 10.15 2.00
CA SER A 163 -0.15 9.15 2.87
C SER A 163 -0.19 7.74 2.28
N SER A 164 -0.93 7.53 1.18
CA SER A 164 -0.94 6.27 0.42
C SER A 164 0.30 6.12 -0.47
N ALA A 165 0.77 4.88 -0.64
CA ALA A 165 1.91 4.58 -1.51
C ALA A 165 1.66 5.03 -2.97
N PRO A 166 2.65 5.66 -3.64
CA PRO A 166 2.48 6.16 -5.01
C PRO A 166 2.33 5.00 -6.01
N ALA A 167 1.69 5.28 -7.14
CA ALA A 167 1.46 4.31 -8.21
C ALA A 167 2.76 3.66 -8.73
N THR A 168 3.88 4.41 -8.69
CA THR A 168 5.20 3.90 -9.06
C THR A 168 5.66 2.77 -8.14
N VAL A 169 5.45 2.90 -6.83
CA VAL A 169 5.86 1.87 -5.85
C VAL A 169 5.01 0.62 -6.00
N THR A 170 3.70 0.78 -6.15
CA THR A 170 2.79 -0.36 -6.39
C THR A 170 3.06 -1.06 -7.72
N GLY A 171 3.42 -0.30 -8.77
CA GLY A 171 3.90 -0.83 -10.04
C GLY A 171 5.20 -1.62 -9.89
N LEU A 172 6.21 -1.10 -9.17
CA LEU A 172 7.47 -1.82 -8.94
C LEU A 172 7.28 -3.13 -8.15
N VAL A 173 6.40 -3.11 -7.14
CA VAL A 173 6.04 -4.32 -6.39
C VAL A 173 5.35 -5.33 -7.31
N GLY A 174 4.41 -4.86 -8.14
CA GLY A 174 3.74 -5.68 -9.14
C GLY A 174 4.73 -6.29 -10.14
N ALA A 175 5.67 -5.49 -10.65
CA ALA A 175 6.70 -5.95 -11.59
C ALA A 175 7.63 -7.00 -10.96
N SER A 176 8.03 -6.79 -9.70
CA SER A 176 8.87 -7.75 -8.97
C SER A 176 8.13 -9.09 -8.76
N ALA A 177 6.86 -9.04 -8.33
CA ALA A 177 6.04 -10.22 -8.17
C ALA A 177 5.80 -10.96 -9.50
N GLY A 178 5.49 -10.21 -10.57
CA GLY A 178 5.28 -10.76 -11.90
C GLY A 178 6.54 -11.37 -12.50
N GLY A 179 7.70 -10.73 -12.32
CA GLY A 179 9.00 -11.25 -12.74
C GLY A 179 9.38 -12.54 -12.00
N LEU A 180 9.11 -12.61 -10.69
CA LEU A 180 9.31 -13.82 -9.89
C LEU A 180 8.44 -14.98 -10.40
N LEU A 181 7.16 -14.73 -10.68
CA LEU A 181 6.25 -15.72 -11.24
C LEU A 181 6.70 -16.16 -12.65
N GLY A 182 7.18 -15.23 -13.48
CA GLY A 182 7.75 -15.53 -14.79
C GLY A 182 9.03 -16.39 -14.71
N GLY A 183 9.88 -16.13 -13.71
CA GLY A 183 11.07 -16.94 -13.41
C GLY A 183 10.72 -18.34 -12.89
N LEU A 184 9.74 -18.44 -12.00
CA LEU A 184 9.25 -19.73 -11.50
C LEU A 184 8.65 -20.57 -12.64
N ALA A 185 7.89 -19.95 -13.53
CA ALA A 185 7.32 -20.61 -14.71
C ALA A 185 8.42 -21.15 -15.65
N LEU A 186 9.56 -20.46 -15.78
CA LEU A 186 10.71 -20.96 -16.53
C LEU A 186 11.36 -22.17 -15.86
N LEU A 187 11.41 -22.19 -14.52
CA LEU A 187 12.02 -23.30 -13.77
C LEU A 187 11.18 -24.58 -13.85
N VAL A 188 9.85 -24.45 -13.85
CA VAL A 188 8.91 -25.58 -13.98
C VAL A 188 8.73 -26.02 -15.45
N ARG A 189 9.12 -25.18 -16.42
CA ARG A 189 8.97 -25.51 -17.85
C ARG A 189 9.88 -26.69 -18.20
N PRO A 190 9.33 -27.84 -18.67
CA PRO A 190 10.15 -28.98 -19.03
C PRO A 190 11.12 -28.59 -20.14
N ARG A 191 12.43 -28.61 -19.83
CA ARG A 191 13.54 -28.47 -20.78
C ARG A 191 13.35 -29.51 -21.89
N ARG A 192 12.79 -29.11 -23.03
CA ARG A 192 12.84 -29.97 -24.22
C ARG A 192 14.26 -29.92 -24.75
N ARG A 193 14.98 -31.05 -24.57
CA ARG A 193 16.21 -31.39 -25.30
C ARG A 193 15.94 -31.15 -26.78
N GLY A 194 16.47 -30.05 -27.29
CA GLY A 194 16.20 -29.59 -28.63
C GLY A 194 17.33 -28.67 -29.08
N ASP A 195 18.56 -29.10 -28.88
CA ASP A 195 19.58 -28.91 -29.89
C ASP A 195 20.60 -30.05 -29.80
N ARG A 196 20.36 -31.06 -30.64
CA ARG A 196 21.31 -32.13 -30.95
C ARG A 196 21.97 -31.88 -32.31
N HIS A 197 21.96 -30.64 -32.78
CA HIS A 197 22.59 -30.20 -34.02
C HIS A 197 23.70 -29.19 -33.74
N ASP A 198 24.66 -29.60 -32.91
CA ASP A 198 26.05 -29.20 -33.08
C ASP A 198 26.98 -30.17 -32.35
N ARG A 199 26.90 -31.45 -32.71
CA ARG A 199 28.02 -32.36 -32.43
C ARG A 199 29.02 -32.16 -33.57
N PRO A 200 30.24 -31.67 -33.31
CA PRO A 200 31.28 -31.67 -34.32
C PRO A 200 31.43 -33.10 -34.84
N ALA A 201 31.28 -33.27 -36.16
CA ALA A 201 31.52 -34.55 -36.81
C ALA A 201 33.00 -34.92 -36.60
N VAL A 202 33.26 -35.87 -35.71
CA VAL A 202 34.61 -36.42 -35.53
C VAL A 202 34.92 -37.24 -36.79
N PRO A 203 36.06 -37.00 -37.48
CA PRO A 203 36.44 -37.82 -38.63
C PRO A 203 36.53 -39.28 -38.22
N SER A 204 35.83 -40.18 -38.93
CA SER A 204 36.01 -41.61 -38.71
C SER A 204 37.44 -42.02 -39.07
N PRO A 205 38.05 -42.95 -38.31
CA PRO A 205 39.37 -43.47 -38.64
C PRO A 205 39.31 -44.17 -40.01
N ALA A 206 40.25 -43.84 -40.89
CA ALA A 206 40.39 -44.50 -42.19
C ALA A 206 40.64 -46.00 -41.98
N PRO A 207 40.00 -46.90 -42.75
CA PRO A 207 40.32 -48.31 -42.67
C PRO A 207 41.77 -48.51 -43.10
N ALA A 208 42.58 -49.08 -42.22
CA ALA A 208 43.90 -49.57 -42.58
C ALA A 208 43.70 -50.63 -43.66
N ALA A 209 44.27 -50.40 -44.85
CA ALA A 209 44.35 -51.43 -45.86
C ALA A 209 45.26 -52.55 -45.32
N ASP A 210 44.65 -53.69 -44.97
CA ASP A 210 45.35 -54.94 -44.72
C ASP A 210 46.19 -55.28 -45.95
N VAL A 211 47.50 -55.07 -45.87
CA VAL A 211 48.45 -55.70 -46.77
C VAL A 211 48.75 -57.10 -46.21
N HIS A 212 47.79 -58.00 -46.37
CA HIS A 212 48.04 -59.44 -46.36
C HIS A 212 48.41 -59.84 -47.80
N GLY A 213 49.63 -60.35 -47.95
CA GLY A 213 50.31 -60.48 -49.23
C GLY A 213 49.77 -61.56 -50.17
N GLN A 214 50.26 -61.50 -51.41
CA GLN A 214 50.49 -62.65 -52.28
C GLN A 214 51.35 -62.23 -53.47
N LEU A 215 52.60 -62.72 -53.49
CA LEU A 215 53.29 -63.45 -54.56
C LEU A 215 54.81 -63.31 -54.40
#